data_AF-A0A375B830-F1
#
_entry.id   AF-A0A375B830-F1
#
_cell.length_a   1.000
_cell.length_b   1.000
_cell.length_c   1.000
_cell.angle_alpha   90.00
_cell.angle_beta   90.00
_cell.angle_gamma   90.00
#
_symmetry.space_group_name_H-M   'P 1'
#
loop_
_entity.id
_entity.type
_entity.pdbx_description
1 polymer ?
#
loop_
_entity_poly.entity_id
_entity_poly.type
_entity_poly.pdbx_seq_one_letter_code
_entity_poly.pdbx_strand_id
1 'polypeptide(L)'
;MTRTLLRLLAAAALAALVAGCIQLPIIGKPTPIASRDIDLAGDCRRTEEDGFREDAQLRIADNSVQQLSWKLWVGKRGSCSFNLAEFRQTQKKPHIELRANDGSGCKLMVWQDPRRVTLAHANCQQRCTPGIYEQAWPVMFEPGSGGCAATR
;
A
#
# COMPACT_ATOMS: atom_id res chain seq x y z
N MET A 1 18.63 39.57 -45.92
CA MET A 1 18.70 39.51 -44.44
C MET A 1 17.42 38.89 -43.84
N THR A 2 17.07 37.62 -44.12
CA THR A 2 15.75 37.12 -43.64
C THR A 2 15.57 35.61 -43.43
N ARG A 3 16.46 34.72 -43.90
CA ARG A 3 16.26 33.26 -43.76
C ARG A 3 17.11 32.58 -42.68
N THR A 4 18.27 33.14 -42.35
CA THR A 4 19.23 32.51 -41.43
C THR A 4 18.86 32.73 -39.96
N LEU A 5 18.34 33.91 -39.61
CA LEU A 5 17.87 34.24 -38.25
C LEU A 5 16.62 33.45 -37.84
N LEU A 6 15.72 33.15 -38.78
CA LEU A 6 14.50 32.39 -38.50
C LEU A 6 14.79 30.91 -38.17
N ARG A 7 15.83 30.33 -38.79
CA ARG A 7 16.27 28.95 -38.52
C ARG A 7 16.95 28.80 -37.16
N LEU A 8 17.66 29.82 -36.70
CA LEU A 8 18.32 29.81 -35.39
C LEU A 8 17.34 29.91 -34.21
N LEU A 9 16.22 30.62 -34.40
CA LEU A 9 15.17 30.71 -33.37
C LEU A 9 14.33 29.44 -33.25
N ALA A 10 14.13 28.68 -34.33
CA ALA A 10 13.42 27.40 -34.30
C ALA A 10 14.23 26.30 -33.58
N ALA A 11 15.56 26.33 -33.66
CA ALA A 11 16.43 25.35 -33.00
C ALA A 11 16.51 25.54 -31.47
N ALA A 12 16.37 26.78 -30.98
CA ALA A 12 16.37 27.07 -29.55
C ALA A 12 15.06 26.64 -28.85
N ALA A 13 13.93 26.64 -29.56
CA ALA A 13 12.65 26.23 -29.00
C ALA A 13 12.50 24.69 -28.85
N LEU A 14 13.20 23.89 -29.66
CA LEU A 14 13.17 22.44 -29.53
C LEU A 14 14.03 21.90 -28.37
N ALA A 15 15.11 22.58 -27.99
CA ALA A 15 16.00 22.10 -26.93
C ALA A 15 15.39 22.22 -25.52
N ALA A 16 14.45 23.14 -25.31
CA ALA A 16 13.80 23.33 -24.01
C ALA A 16 12.74 22.26 -23.68
N LEU A 17 12.20 21.56 -24.69
CA LEU A 17 11.17 20.53 -24.49
C LEU A 17 11.73 19.13 -24.18
N VAL A 18 13.03 18.90 -24.40
CA VAL A 18 13.68 17.60 -24.12
C VAL A 18 14.26 17.54 -22.70
N ALA A 19 14.43 18.68 -22.03
CA ALA A 19 14.96 18.76 -20.67
C ALA A 19 13.94 18.40 -19.57
N GLY A 20 12.65 18.31 -19.91
CA GLY A 20 11.58 17.97 -18.96
C GLY A 20 11.48 16.49 -18.58
N CYS A 21 12.23 15.61 -19.26
CA CYS A 21 12.22 14.16 -19.00
C CYS A 21 13.46 13.68 -18.23
N ILE A 22 14.28 14.59 -17.69
CA ILE A 22 15.36 14.19 -16.78
C ILE A 22 14.70 13.83 -15.45
N GLN A 23 14.27 12.58 -15.32
CA GLN A 23 14.07 11.95 -14.03
C GLN A 23 15.38 12.12 -13.26
N LEU A 24 15.41 13.11 -12.38
CA LEU A 24 16.48 13.25 -11.41
C LEU A 24 16.63 11.88 -10.76
N PRO A 25 17.82 11.25 -10.84
CA PRO A 25 18.03 10.03 -10.10
C PRO A 25 17.82 10.43 -8.64
N ILE A 26 16.78 9.90 -8.01
CA ILE A 26 16.67 9.91 -6.56
C ILE A 26 17.85 9.03 -6.11
N ILE A 27 19.02 9.66 -5.93
CA ILE A 27 20.25 9.00 -5.46
C ILE A 27 20.01 8.70 -3.98
N GLY A 28 19.30 7.61 -3.74
CA GLY A 28 19.05 7.06 -2.43
C GLY A 28 18.57 5.64 -2.62
N LYS A 29 19.37 4.66 -2.19
CA LYS A 29 18.85 3.30 -2.05
C LYS A 29 17.63 3.38 -1.12
N PRO A 30 16.50 2.70 -1.42
CA PRO A 30 15.37 2.65 -0.51
C PRO A 30 15.85 2.31 0.90
N THR A 31 15.51 3.13 1.88
CA THR A 31 15.85 2.84 3.28
C THR A 31 15.18 1.54 3.68
N PRO A 32 15.92 0.56 4.23
CA PRO A 32 15.33 -0.70 4.67
C PRO A 32 14.20 -0.47 5.69
N ILE A 33 13.18 -1.33 5.66
CA ILE A 33 12.14 -1.35 6.69
C ILE A 33 12.83 -1.61 8.04
N ALA A 34 12.59 -0.73 9.02
CA ALA A 34 13.13 -0.91 10.36
C ALA A 34 12.57 -2.19 10.97
N SER A 35 13.45 -3.11 11.37
CA SER A 35 13.06 -4.34 12.06
C SER A 35 12.56 -3.98 13.47
N ARG A 36 11.24 -4.02 13.67
CA ARG A 36 10.56 -3.75 14.94
C ARG A 36 9.77 -4.98 15.38
N ASP A 37 9.59 -5.11 16.68
CA ASP A 37 8.58 -6.01 17.23
C ASP A 37 7.22 -5.32 17.20
N ILE A 38 6.23 -6.04 16.68
CA ILE A 38 4.85 -5.58 16.55
C ILE A 38 3.99 -6.41 17.50
N ASP A 39 3.36 -5.72 18.44
CA ASP A 39 2.26 -6.21 19.27
C ASP A 39 1.06 -5.30 18.99
N LEU A 40 -0.05 -5.87 18.55
CA LEU A 40 -1.21 -5.09 18.10
C LEU A 40 -2.53 -5.77 18.47
N ALA A 41 -3.43 -4.95 18.99
CA ALA A 41 -4.83 -5.25 19.26
C ALA A 41 -5.73 -4.39 18.36
N GLY A 42 -5.74 -4.67 17.06
CA GLY A 42 -6.37 -3.82 16.05
C GLY A 42 -7.87 -4.09 15.82
N ASP A 43 -8.66 -3.03 15.84
CA ASP A 43 -10.06 -2.96 15.37
C ASP A 43 -10.24 -1.60 14.67
N CYS A 44 -10.15 -1.61 13.34
CA CYS A 44 -10.36 -0.42 12.52
C CYS A 44 -11.63 -0.58 11.69
N ARG A 45 -12.62 0.28 11.97
CA ARG A 45 -13.84 0.43 11.17
C ARG A 45 -14.05 1.89 10.81
N ARG A 46 -14.04 2.21 9.52
CA ARG A 46 -14.26 3.58 9.03
C ARG A 46 -14.96 3.56 7.68
N THR A 47 -15.86 4.52 7.46
CA THR A 47 -16.43 4.80 6.14
C THR A 47 -16.13 6.26 5.81
N GLU A 48 -15.58 6.50 4.64
CA GLU A 48 -15.24 7.82 4.11
C GLU A 48 -16.39 8.35 3.24
N GLU A 49 -16.37 9.65 2.94
CA GLU A 49 -17.46 10.34 2.25
C GLU A 49 -17.68 9.82 0.81
N ASP A 50 -16.62 9.37 0.15
CA ASP A 50 -16.64 8.77 -1.18
C ASP A 50 -17.15 7.31 -1.19
N GLY A 51 -17.47 6.78 0.00
CA GLY A 51 -17.95 5.42 0.21
C GLY A 51 -16.82 4.39 0.34
N PHE A 52 -15.55 4.80 0.38
CA PHE A 52 -14.47 3.90 0.79
C PHE A 52 -14.71 3.44 2.23
N ARG A 53 -14.71 2.13 2.46
CA ARG A 53 -14.98 1.56 3.78
C ARG A 53 -13.91 0.55 4.14
N GLU A 54 -13.47 0.62 5.39
CA GLU A 54 -12.56 -0.32 6.04
C GLU A 54 -13.27 -1.03 7.19
N ASP A 55 -13.09 -2.34 7.28
CA ASP A 55 -13.46 -3.19 8.43
C ASP A 55 -12.36 -4.24 8.64
N ALA A 56 -11.45 -3.95 9.58
CA ALA A 56 -10.24 -4.72 9.80
C ALA A 56 -10.04 -5.05 11.28
N GLN A 57 -9.87 -6.34 11.57
CA GLN A 57 -9.49 -6.87 12.87
C GLN A 57 -8.16 -7.60 12.73
N LEU A 58 -7.19 -7.25 13.58
CA LEU A 58 -5.84 -7.78 13.52
C LEU A 58 -5.27 -7.97 14.93
N ARG A 59 -4.91 -9.21 15.29
CA ARG A 59 -4.19 -9.50 16.54
C ARG A 59 -2.79 -10.00 16.22
N ILE A 60 -1.80 -9.33 16.77
CA ILE A 60 -0.39 -9.71 16.64
C ILE A 60 0.22 -9.73 18.03
N ALA A 61 0.95 -10.79 18.34
CA ALA A 61 1.81 -10.87 19.52
C ALA A 61 3.19 -11.38 19.10
N ASP A 62 4.27 -10.69 19.48
CA ASP A 62 5.65 -11.02 19.10
C ASP A 62 5.80 -11.33 17.59
N ASN A 63 5.29 -10.41 16.76
CA ASN A 63 5.22 -10.54 15.31
C ASN A 63 4.47 -11.77 14.78
N SER A 64 3.74 -12.50 15.62
CA SER A 64 2.92 -13.65 15.22
C SER A 64 1.47 -13.19 15.03
N VAL A 65 0.93 -13.38 13.83
CA VAL A 65 -0.47 -13.07 13.55
C VAL A 65 -1.35 -14.15 14.17
N GLN A 66 -2.17 -13.77 15.14
CA GLN A 66 -3.09 -14.65 15.86
C GLN A 66 -4.51 -14.55 15.33
N GLN A 67 -4.89 -13.38 14.79
CA GLN A 67 -6.19 -13.14 14.19
C GLN A 67 -6.03 -12.16 13.03
N LEU A 68 -6.74 -12.42 11.94
CA LEU A 68 -6.89 -11.50 10.82
C LEU A 68 -8.27 -11.68 10.18
N SER A 69 -9.03 -10.61 10.10
CA SER A 69 -10.21 -10.48 9.26
C SER A 69 -10.22 -9.07 8.71
N TRP A 70 -10.07 -8.91 7.40
CA TRP A 70 -10.03 -7.60 6.76
C TRP A 70 -10.92 -7.59 5.53
N LYS A 71 -11.86 -6.66 5.49
CA LYS A 71 -12.68 -6.37 4.34
C LYS A 71 -12.68 -4.87 4.07
N LEU A 72 -12.50 -4.52 2.81
CA LEU A 72 -12.60 -3.14 2.34
C LEU A 72 -13.61 -3.04 1.21
N TRP A 73 -14.22 -1.88 1.05
CA TRP A 73 -15.15 -1.57 -0.03
C TRP A 73 -14.70 -0.31 -0.74
N VAL A 74 -14.80 -0.34 -2.07
CA VAL A 74 -14.50 0.79 -2.92
C VAL A 74 -15.81 1.41 -3.40
N GLY A 75 -16.48 2.15 -2.50
CA GLY A 75 -17.82 2.68 -2.74
C GLY A 75 -18.80 1.58 -3.14
N LYS A 76 -19.53 1.80 -4.23
CA LYS A 76 -20.45 0.81 -4.81
C LYS A 76 -19.80 -0.16 -5.80
N ARG A 77 -18.49 -0.01 -6.08
CA ARG A 77 -17.82 -0.73 -7.18
C ARG A 77 -17.46 -2.16 -6.81
N GLY A 78 -17.22 -2.45 -5.54
CA GLY A 78 -16.87 -3.78 -5.09
C GLY A 78 -16.17 -3.80 -3.75
N SER A 79 -15.63 -4.97 -3.41
CA SER A 79 -14.90 -5.19 -2.15
C SER A 79 -13.74 -6.16 -2.33
N CYS A 80 -12.76 -6.08 -1.43
CA CYS A 80 -11.75 -7.12 -1.21
C CYS A 80 -11.93 -7.74 0.17
N SER A 81 -11.63 -9.04 0.32
CA SER A 81 -11.77 -9.74 1.59
C SER A 81 -10.58 -10.66 1.86
N PHE A 82 -10.13 -10.70 3.11
CA PHE A 82 -8.97 -11.44 3.56
C PHE A 82 -9.25 -12.04 4.95
N ASN A 83 -9.05 -13.35 5.11
CA ASN A 83 -9.22 -14.02 6.39
C ASN A 83 -7.98 -14.87 6.73
N LEU A 84 -7.55 -14.88 8.00
CA LEU A 84 -6.36 -15.62 8.42
C LEU A 84 -6.34 -17.09 7.96
N ALA A 85 -7.49 -17.78 7.95
CA ALA A 85 -7.58 -19.19 7.57
C ALA A 85 -7.13 -19.47 6.12
N GLU A 86 -7.13 -18.45 5.26
CA GLU A 86 -6.75 -18.54 3.86
C GLU A 86 -5.24 -18.29 3.65
N PHE A 87 -4.53 -17.92 4.71
CA PHE A 87 -3.13 -17.54 4.68
C PHE A 87 -2.31 -18.34 5.68
N ARG A 88 -0.99 -18.36 5.46
CA ARG A 88 0.00 -18.85 6.42
C ARG A 88 1.11 -17.82 6.59
N GLN A 89 1.58 -17.64 7.81
CA GLN A 89 2.70 -16.75 8.06
C GLN A 89 4.01 -17.37 7.57
N THR A 90 4.79 -16.60 6.83
CA THR A 90 6.06 -17.04 6.22
C THR A 90 7.26 -16.19 6.64
N GLN A 91 7.02 -15.02 7.23
CA GLN A 91 8.06 -14.12 7.72
C GLN A 91 7.57 -13.39 8.98
N LYS A 92 8.49 -13.15 9.93
CA LYS A 92 8.25 -12.30 11.11
C LYS A 92 8.93 -10.93 11.01
N LYS A 93 10.13 -10.87 10.42
CA LYS A 93 10.99 -9.67 10.34
C LYS A 93 11.66 -9.57 8.95
N PRO A 94 12.01 -8.37 8.46
CA PRO A 94 11.82 -7.05 9.09
C PRO A 94 10.38 -6.53 9.03
N HIS A 95 9.50 -7.23 8.31
CA HIS A 95 8.06 -7.09 8.33
C HIS A 95 7.43 -8.49 8.40
N ILE A 96 6.18 -8.58 8.80
CA ILE A 96 5.42 -9.83 8.79
C ILE A 96 4.92 -10.07 7.36
N GLU A 97 5.07 -11.29 6.85
CA GLU A 97 4.50 -11.70 5.55
C GLU A 97 3.60 -12.92 5.75
N LEU A 98 2.35 -12.82 5.30
CA LEU A 98 1.41 -13.94 5.16
C LEU A 98 1.25 -14.26 3.67
N ARG A 99 1.27 -15.55 3.31
CA ARG A 99 1.02 -16.02 1.93
C ARG A 99 -0.28 -16.78 1.84
N ALA A 100 -1.04 -16.53 0.79
CA ALA A 100 -2.26 -17.26 0.50
C ALA A 100 -1.96 -18.75 0.25
N ASN A 101 -2.86 -19.61 0.72
CA ASN A 101 -2.72 -21.07 0.69
C ASN A 101 -3.10 -21.70 -0.66
N ASP A 102 -3.77 -20.95 -1.53
CA ASP A 102 -4.35 -21.42 -2.80
C ASP A 102 -3.41 -21.31 -4.02
N GLY A 103 -2.15 -20.93 -3.82
CA GLY A 103 -1.17 -20.78 -4.90
C GLY A 103 -1.34 -19.52 -5.75
N SER A 104 -2.27 -18.62 -5.42
CA SER A 104 -2.51 -17.35 -6.16
C SER A 104 -1.31 -16.40 -6.15
N GLY A 105 -0.36 -16.59 -5.24
CA GLY A 105 0.74 -15.66 -5.01
C GLY A 105 0.34 -14.42 -4.20
N CYS A 106 -0.92 -14.32 -3.76
CA CYS A 106 -1.40 -13.26 -2.90
C CYS A 106 -0.65 -13.23 -1.56
N LYS A 107 -0.21 -12.03 -1.18
CA LYS A 107 0.55 -11.75 0.04
C LYS A 107 -0.14 -10.67 0.85
N LEU A 108 -0.07 -10.83 2.17
CA LEU A 108 -0.36 -9.76 3.11
C LEU A 108 0.91 -9.40 3.86
N MET A 109 1.13 -8.12 4.06
CA MET A 109 2.34 -7.58 4.67
C MET A 109 1.95 -6.67 5.82
N VAL A 110 2.57 -6.88 6.99
CA VAL A 110 2.42 -5.98 8.15
C VAL A 110 3.76 -5.40 8.53
N TRP A 111 3.85 -4.08 8.58
CA TRP A 111 5.02 -3.36 9.05
C TRP A 111 4.61 -2.18 9.92
N GLN A 112 5.55 -1.70 10.71
CA GLN A 112 5.34 -0.53 11.56
C GLN A 112 6.31 0.57 11.17
N ASP A 113 5.75 1.73 10.82
CA ASP A 113 6.48 3.00 10.84
C ASP A 113 6.24 3.70 12.20
N PRO A 114 6.93 4.81 12.53
CA PRO A 114 6.79 5.44 13.84
C PRO A 114 5.36 5.88 14.21
N ARG A 115 4.46 6.05 13.24
CA ARG A 115 3.12 6.61 13.45
C ARG A 115 1.99 5.61 13.28
N ARG A 116 2.23 4.45 12.66
CA ARG A 116 1.18 3.49 12.30
C ARG A 116 1.72 2.09 12.07
N VAL A 117 0.86 1.12 12.35
CA VAL A 117 1.02 -0.26 11.86
C VAL A 117 0.19 -0.39 10.60
N THR A 118 0.81 -0.76 9.48
CA THR A 118 0.14 -0.89 8.19
C THR A 118 -0.06 -2.36 7.84
N LEU A 119 -1.26 -2.73 7.41
CA LEU A 119 -1.57 -4.00 6.77
C LEU A 119 -1.88 -3.73 5.29
N ALA A 120 -1.03 -4.26 4.40
CA ALA A 120 -1.21 -4.14 2.96
C ALA A 120 -1.30 -5.50 2.28
N HIS A 121 -1.69 -5.49 1.01
CA HIS A 121 -1.79 -6.65 0.14
C HIS A 121 -0.94 -6.50 -1.12
N ALA A 122 -0.56 -7.62 -1.73
CA ALA A 122 0.12 -7.67 -3.02
C ALA A 122 -0.28 -8.94 -3.79
N ASN A 123 -0.52 -8.83 -5.10
CA ASN A 123 -0.94 -9.92 -5.99
C ASN A 123 -2.26 -10.58 -5.55
N CYS A 124 -3.21 -9.79 -5.04
CA CYS A 124 -4.45 -10.28 -4.47
C CYS A 124 -5.70 -9.95 -5.31
N GLN A 125 -5.55 -9.79 -6.63
CA GLN A 125 -6.64 -9.45 -7.55
C GLN A 125 -7.82 -10.42 -7.43
N GLN A 126 -7.56 -11.71 -7.22
CA GLN A 126 -8.59 -12.75 -7.07
C GLN A 126 -9.38 -12.67 -5.75
N ARG A 127 -8.93 -11.84 -4.79
CA ARG A 127 -9.63 -11.56 -3.52
C ARG A 127 -10.55 -10.35 -3.60
N CYS A 128 -10.58 -9.69 -4.74
CA CYS A 128 -11.33 -8.47 -4.99
C CYS A 128 -12.38 -8.69 -6.08
N THR A 129 -13.43 -7.86 -6.07
CA THR A 129 -14.26 -7.69 -7.27
C THR A 129 -13.37 -7.27 -8.46
N PRO A 130 -13.54 -7.84 -9.66
CA PRO A 130 -12.73 -7.46 -10.82
C PRO A 130 -12.76 -5.94 -11.08
N GLY A 131 -11.59 -5.36 -11.36
CA GLY A 131 -11.45 -3.94 -11.70
C GLY A 131 -11.26 -2.95 -10.55
N ILE A 132 -11.28 -3.41 -9.28
CA ILE A 132 -11.11 -2.51 -8.11
C ILE A 132 -9.77 -2.64 -7.37
N TYR A 133 -8.93 -3.62 -7.72
CA TYR A 133 -7.72 -3.95 -6.97
C TYR A 133 -6.76 -2.77 -6.79
N GLU A 134 -6.55 -1.97 -7.83
CA GLU A 134 -5.67 -0.78 -7.76
C GLU A 134 -6.22 0.34 -6.86
N GLN A 135 -7.47 0.23 -6.42
CA GLN A 135 -8.15 1.17 -5.51
C GLN A 135 -8.38 0.55 -4.13
N ALA A 136 -7.82 -0.62 -3.87
CA ALA A 136 -7.89 -1.27 -2.57
C ALA A 136 -6.69 -0.80 -1.73
N TRP A 137 -6.85 0.28 -0.97
CA TRP A 137 -5.74 0.88 -0.22
C TRP A 137 -5.39 0.04 1.02
N PRO A 138 -4.15 0.12 1.54
CA PRO A 138 -3.80 -0.50 2.81
C PRO A 138 -4.58 0.08 3.99
N VAL A 139 -4.93 -0.78 4.95
CA VAL A 139 -5.47 -0.32 6.23
C VAL A 139 -4.32 0.01 7.19
N MET A 140 -4.49 1.10 7.94
CA MET A 140 -3.49 1.60 8.89
C MET A 140 -4.11 1.67 10.28
N PHE A 141 -3.38 1.15 11.27
CA PHE A 141 -3.77 1.15 12.68
C PHE A 141 -2.89 2.10 13.48
N GLU A 142 -3.49 2.79 14.43
CA GLU A 142 -2.77 3.56 15.45
C GLU A 142 -2.08 2.57 16.42
N PRO A 143 -0.75 2.61 16.62
CA PRO A 143 -0.05 1.56 17.38
C PRO A 143 -0.49 1.49 18.85
N GLY A 144 -0.86 2.62 19.45
CA GLY A 144 -1.27 2.67 20.85
C GLY A 144 -2.69 2.17 21.11
N SER A 145 -3.65 2.54 20.27
CA SER A 145 -5.07 2.21 20.49
C SER A 145 -5.57 1.02 19.68
N GLY A 146 -4.90 0.67 18.58
CA GLY A 146 -5.38 -0.32 17.61
C GLY A 146 -6.56 0.14 16.75
N GLY A 147 -7.03 1.39 16.92
CA GLY A 147 -8.05 1.97 16.06
C GLY A 147 -7.51 2.34 14.68
N CYS A 148 -8.37 2.84 13.79
CA CYS A 148 -7.92 3.37 12.50
C CYS A 148 -6.96 4.55 12.69
N ALA A 149 -5.81 4.52 12.02
CA ALA A 149 -4.88 5.63 12.02
C ALA A 149 -5.49 6.86 11.32
N ALA A 150 -5.13 8.05 11.79
CA ALA A 150 -5.50 9.30 11.15
C ALA A 150 -4.79 9.48 9.80
N THR A 151 -5.50 10.03 8.81
CA THR A 151 -5.00 10.28 7.44
C THR A 151 -4.20 11.58 7.28
N ARG A 152 -3.73 12.21 8.37
CA ARG A 152 -3.02 13.51 8.36
C ARG A 152 -1.56 13.43 7.92
#